data_AF-A0A445B8D6-F1
#
_entry.id   AF-A0A445B8D6-F1
#
_cell.length_a   1.000
_cell.length_b   1.000
_cell.length_c   1.000
_cell.angle_alpha   90.00
_cell.angle_beta   90.00
_cell.angle_gamma   90.00
#
_symmetry.space_group_name_H-M   'P 1'
#
loop_
_entity.id
_entity.type
_entity.pdbx_description
1 polymer ?
#
loop_
_entity_poly.entity_id
_entity_poly.type
_entity_poly.pdbx_seq_one_letter_code
_entity_poly.pdbx_strand_id
1 'polypeptide(L)' 'MRDKASSSTVNDELLNTLKLALHCVDPTPSPRPEAHQILQQLEEIRPELPPVSPGEESWHHV' A
#
# COMPACT_ATOMS: atom_id res chain seq x y z
N MET A 1 -8.78 -7.63 25.76
CA MET A 1 -8.78 -6.21 25.34
C MET A 1 -7.74 -5.96 24.23
N ARG A 2 -7.45 -6.92 23.35
CA ARG A 2 -6.28 -6.84 22.43
C ARG A 2 -6.63 -7.29 21.01
N ASP A 3 -7.79 -6.85 20.55
CA ASP A 3 -8.43 -7.34 19.31
C ASP A 3 -9.11 -6.19 18.54
N LYS A 4 -9.32 -5.02 19.14
CA LYS A 4 -9.90 -3.85 18.47
C LYS A 4 -8.88 -2.93 17.79
N ALA A 5 -7.64 -2.88 18.30
CA ALA A 5 -6.62 -1.96 17.79
C ALA A 5 -5.98 -2.41 16.47
N SER A 6 -5.90 -3.72 16.19
CA SER A 6 -5.34 -4.24 14.94
C SER A 6 -6.31 -4.04 13.76
N SER A 7 -7.61 -4.21 13.99
CA SER A 7 -8.62 -4.01 12.94
C SER A 7 -8.74 -2.55 12.51
N SER A 8 -8.50 -1.58 13.40
CA SER A 8 -8.49 -0.16 13.01
C SER A 8 -7.29 0.16 12.12
N THR A 9 -6.09 -0.31 12.50
CA THR A 9 -4.86 -0.04 11.74
C THR A 9 -4.92 -0.64 10.33
N VAL A 10 -5.38 -1.89 10.20
CA VAL A 10 -5.55 -2.53 8.88
C VAL A 10 -6.57 -1.77 8.00
N ASN A 11 -7.62 -1.21 8.60
CA ASN A 11 -8.60 -0.40 7.86
C ASN A 11 -7.97 0.91 7.36
N ASP A 12 -7.19 1.57 8.21
CA ASP A 12 -6.50 2.82 7.86
C ASP A 12 -5.46 2.60 6.74
N GLU A 13 -4.69 1.52 6.80
CA GLU A 13 -3.73 1.12 5.76
C GLU A 13 -4.42 0.85 4.42
N LEU A 14 -5.52 0.08 4.44
CA LEU A 14 -6.33 -0.19 3.26
C LEU A 14 -6.89 1.11 2.67
N LEU A 15 -7.44 1.98 3.52
CA LEU A 15 -7.98 3.27 3.09
C LEU A 15 -6.90 4.14 2.44
N ASN A 16 -5.72 4.21 3.04
CA ASN A 16 -4.59 4.98 2.50
C ASN A 16 -4.11 4.41 1.17
N THR A 17 -4.09 3.08 1.02
CA THR A 17 -3.77 2.40 -0.24
C THR A 17 -4.77 2.76 -1.35
N LEU A 18 -6.07 2.72 -1.03
CA LEU A 18 -7.12 3.08 -1.99
C LEU A 18 -7.03 4.56 -2.40
N LYS A 19 -6.74 5.45 -1.46
CA LYS A 19 -6.50 6.88 -1.76
C LYS A 19 -5.33 7.04 -2.72
N LEU A 20 -4.20 6.37 -2.46
CA LEU A 20 -3.04 6.40 -3.35
C LEU A 20 -3.39 5.89 -4.76
N ALA A 21 -4.10 4.77 -4.85
CA ALA A 21 -4.54 4.20 -6.14
C ALA A 21 -5.42 5.17 -6.95
N LEU A 22 -6.35 5.88 -6.28
CA LEU A 22 -7.19 6.88 -6.92
C LEU A 22 -6.37 8.05 -7.49
N HIS A 23 -5.35 8.51 -6.78
CA HIS A 23 -4.44 9.55 -7.29
C HIS A 23 -3.66 9.07 -8.52
N CYS A 24 -3.25 7.81 -8.58
CA CYS A 24 -2.55 7.24 -9.72
C CYS A 24 -3.41 7.18 -11.00
N VAL A 25 -4.73 7.07 -10.85
CA VAL A 25 -5.69 6.97 -11.98
C VAL A 25 -6.50 8.25 -12.18
N ASP A 26 -6.02 9.39 -11.66
CA ASP A 26 -6.71 10.67 -11.84
C ASP A 26 -6.96 10.93 -13.34
N PRO A 27 -8.18 11.34 -13.74
CA PRO A 27 -8.49 11.62 -15.15
C PRO A 27 -7.61 12.73 -15.72
N THR A 28 -7.13 13.64 -14.88
CA THR A 28 -6.11 14.63 -15.22
C THR A 28 -4.72 14.00 -15.04
N PRO A 29 -3.78 14.18 -15.97
CA PRO A 29 -2.42 13.65 -15.80
C PRO A 29 -1.62 14.34 -14.69
N SER A 30 -1.78 15.66 -14.53
CA SER A 30 -0.96 16.48 -13.63
C SER A 30 -1.02 16.11 -12.13
N PRO A 31 -2.17 15.64 -11.58
CA PRO A 31 -2.25 15.17 -10.20
C PRO A 31 -1.67 13.78 -9.95
N ARG A 32 -1.33 13.02 -11.01
CA ARG A 32 -0.79 11.68 -10.83
C ARG A 32 0.60 11.78 -10.22
N PRO A 33 0.87 11.09 -9.11
CA PRO A 33 2.19 11.10 -8.47
C PRO A 33 3.22 10.40 -9.34
N GLU A 34 4.48 10.82 -9.17
CA GLU A 34 5.61 10.16 -9.82
C GLU A 34 5.85 8.77 -9.21
N ALA A 35 6.41 7.85 -10.01
CA ALA A 35 6.63 6.47 -9.57
C ALA A 35 7.41 6.36 -8.24
N HIS A 36 8.43 7.21 -8.06
CA HIS A 36 9.21 7.24 -6.82
C HIS A 36 8.39 7.69 -5.59
N GLN A 37 7.41 8.59 -5.79
CA GLN A 37 6.52 9.06 -4.73
C GLN A 37 5.49 7.99 -4.36
N ILE A 38 5.05 7.20 -5.33
CA ILE A 38 4.18 6.04 -5.09
C ILE A 38 4.93 4.99 -4.27
N LEU A 39 6.16 4.65 -4.66
CA LEU A 39 6.99 3.69 -3.92
C LEU A 39 7.21 4.13 -2.47
N GLN A 40 7.58 5.40 -2.27
CA GLN A 40 7.73 5.96 -0.92
C GLN A 40 6.44 5.84 -0.09
N GLN A 41 5.28 6.20 -0.66
CA GLN A 41 4.01 6.10 0.05
C GLN A 41 3.61 4.65 0.35
N LEU A 42 3.91 3.70 -0.55
CA LEU A 42 3.67 2.27 -0.30
C LEU A 42 4.58 1.72 0.81
N GLU A 43 5.82 2.20 0.92
CA GLU A 43 6.72 1.87 2.04
C GLU A 43 6.27 2.48 3.37
N GLU A 44 5.51 3.58 3.36
CA GLU A 44 4.89 4.16 4.54
C GLU A 44 3.59 3.41 4.92
N ILE A 45 2.79 3.04 3.92
CA ILE A 45 1.59 2.20 4.05
C ILE A 45 2.05 0.73 4.10
N ARG A 46 2.89 0.37 5.07
CA ARG A 46 3.28 -1.03 5.29
C ARG A 46 2.08 -1.79 5.84
N PRO A 47 1.46 -2.70 5.07
CA PRO A 47 0.49 -3.58 5.69
C PRO A 47 1.26 -4.48 6.65
N GLU A 48 0.73 -4.74 7.85
CA GLU A 48 1.17 -5.90 8.63
C GLU A 48 0.73 -7.18 7.87
N LEU A 49 1.40 -7.45 6.75
CA LEU A 49 1.27 -8.71 6.05
C LEU A 49 1.82 -9.78 7.00
N PRO A 50 1.08 -10.87 7.25
CA PRO A 50 1.70 -12.04 7.86
C PRO A 50 2.94 -12.40 7.01
N PRO A 51 4.02 -12.91 7.64
CA PRO A 51 5.26 -13.20 6.94
C PRO A 51 4.95 -13.98 5.66
N VAL A 52 5.33 -13.37 4.53
CA VAL A 52 5.26 -13.96 3.20
C VAL A 52 5.81 -15.38 3.31
N SER A 53 4.99 -16.36 2.93
CA SER A 53 5.50 -17.73 2.81
C SER A 53 6.59 -17.74 1.75
N PRO A 54 7.64 -18.58 1.84
CA PRO A 54 8.86 -18.49 1.00
C PRO A 54 8.68 -18.65 -0.53
N GLY A 55 7.47 -18.56 -1.08
CA GLY A 55 7.15 -18.70 -2.51
C GLY A 55 6.85 -17.40 -3.26
N GLU A 56 6.78 -16.24 -2.59
CA GLU A 56 6.41 -14.96 -3.24
C GLU A 56 7.61 -14.03 -3.50
N GLU A 57 8.83 -14.53 -3.29
CA GLU A 57 10.10 -13.86 -3.65
C GLU A 57 10.47 -14.09 -5.13
N SER A 58 9.48 -13.93 -6.03
CA SER A 58 9.67 -14.09 -7.47
C SER A 58 9.36 -12.80 -8.23
N TRP A 59 9.63 -11.66 -7.61
CA TRP A 59 9.58 -10.34 -8.28
C TRP A 59 10.95 -9.88 -8.79
N HIS A 60 12.01 -10.66 -8.61
CA HIS A 60 13.36 -10.34 -9.09
C HIS A 60 13.67 -10.82 -10.52
N HIS A 61 12.68 -11.33 -11.28
CA HIS A 61 12.92 -11.98 -12.58
C HIS A 61 12.19 -11.35 -13.77
N VAL A 62 11.83 -10.07 -13.68
CA VAL A 62 11.27 -9.30 -14.81
C VAL A 62 12.29 -8.30 -15.35
#